data_AF-A0A6A9SRL2-F1
#
_entry.id   AF-A0A6A9SRL2-F1
#
_cell.length_a   1.000
_cell.length_b   1.000
_cell.length_c   1.000
_cell.angle_alpha   90.00
_cell.angle_beta   90.00
_cell.angle_gamma   90.00
#
_symmetry.space_group_name_H-M   'P 1'
#
loop_
_entity.id
_entity.type
_entity.pdbx_description
1 polymer ?
#
loop_
_entity_poly.entity_id
_entity_poly.type
_entity_poly.pdbx_seq_one_letter_code
_entity_poly.pdbx_strand_id
1 'polypeptide(L)'
;MNPGQRVDPMAVRSTAVSVASDYTSAGSDFSYHQAAAIHHHVNETINYVPDPRSRNYIAPPEETLETGAGDCDCQAVLVASLLEAIGATTRLATVEAPDGSRHMLPEVYLADEGEDTAIIANDLGDFYGSQGYSTGWFNYETDSSGMVWYPADTAMGSYIGDLSSLSDSGYVDDYTDGSWSWYSVEYHHY
;
A
#
# COMPACT_ATOMS: atom_id res chain seq x y z
N MET A 1 25.59 16.47 -3.60
CA MET A 1 25.20 15.22 -4.25
C MET A 1 26.47 14.46 -4.59
N ASN A 2 26.63 13.25 -4.05
CA ASN A 2 27.82 12.44 -4.28
C ASN A 2 27.53 11.52 -5.48
N PRO A 3 28.24 11.62 -6.62
CA PRO A 3 27.87 10.93 -7.88
C PRO A 3 28.09 9.40 -7.88
N GLY A 4 28.11 8.77 -6.71
CA GLY A 4 28.63 7.41 -6.53
C GLY A 4 27.86 6.54 -5.55
N GLN A 5 26.66 6.93 -5.12
CA GLN A 5 25.74 5.94 -4.56
C GLN A 5 25.33 5.04 -5.72
N ARG A 6 25.99 3.88 -5.79
CA ARG A 6 25.51 2.78 -6.61
C ARG A 6 24.19 2.37 -5.97
N VAL A 7 23.10 2.51 -6.72
CA VAL A 7 21.85 1.79 -6.50
C VAL A 7 22.20 0.38 -6.04
N ASP A 8 21.89 0.06 -4.79
CA ASP A 8 22.10 -1.28 -4.24
C ASP A 8 20.96 -2.16 -4.79
N PRO A 9 21.24 -3.17 -5.61
CA PRO A 9 20.19 -4.08 -6.09
C PRO A 9 19.51 -4.85 -4.95
N MET A 10 20.06 -4.81 -3.73
CA MET A 10 19.43 -5.33 -2.51
C MET A 10 18.75 -4.25 -1.66
N ALA A 11 18.70 -2.98 -2.09
CA ALA A 11 18.15 -1.87 -1.30
C ALA A 11 16.73 -2.16 -0.82
N VAL A 12 15.84 -2.57 -1.74
CA VAL A 12 14.43 -2.88 -1.43
C VAL A 12 14.34 -3.98 -0.36
N ARG A 13 14.99 -5.13 -0.58
CA ARG A 13 14.95 -6.24 0.38
C ARG A 13 15.57 -5.87 1.73
N SER A 14 16.68 -5.14 1.72
CA SER A 14 17.38 -4.74 2.95
C SER A 14 16.56 -3.77 3.76
N THR A 15 15.94 -2.77 3.12
CA THR A 15 15.00 -1.85 3.75
C THR A 15 13.79 -2.60 4.31
N ALA A 16 13.15 -3.45 3.50
CA ALA A 16 11.98 -4.21 3.93
C ALA A 16 12.27 -5.11 5.15
N VAL A 17 13.40 -5.84 5.13
CA VAL A 17 13.83 -6.66 6.28
C VAL A 17 14.14 -5.79 7.49
N SER A 18 14.81 -4.64 7.31
CA SER A 18 15.12 -3.73 8.41
C SER A 18 13.84 -3.25 9.10
N VAL A 19 12.86 -2.78 8.33
CA VAL A 19 11.58 -2.30 8.85
C VAL A 19 10.78 -3.43 9.50
N ALA A 20 10.72 -4.61 8.87
CA ALA A 20 9.95 -5.73 9.37
C ALA A 20 10.60 -6.44 10.58
N SER A 21 11.90 -6.28 10.80
CA SER A 21 12.66 -7.04 11.82
C SER A 21 12.25 -6.72 13.27
N ASP A 22 11.64 -5.57 13.51
CA ASP A 22 11.12 -5.17 14.82
C ASP A 22 9.80 -5.89 15.17
N TYR A 23 9.18 -6.57 14.19
CA TYR A 23 7.89 -7.23 14.33
C TYR A 23 8.06 -8.73 14.12
N THR A 24 7.88 -9.50 15.19
CA THR A 24 8.02 -10.96 15.15
C THR A 24 6.87 -11.59 14.37
N SER A 25 7.19 -12.42 13.37
CA SER A 25 6.24 -13.42 12.86
C SER A 25 6.20 -14.59 13.83
N ALA A 26 5.04 -14.87 14.41
CA ALA A 26 4.87 -15.92 15.43
C ALA A 26 4.89 -17.35 14.85
N GLY A 27 5.75 -17.68 13.89
CA GLY A 27 5.99 -19.09 13.55
C GLY A 27 6.51 -19.41 12.16
N SER A 28 6.23 -18.64 11.11
CA SER A 28 6.77 -18.89 9.76
C SER A 28 6.35 -17.87 8.70
N ASP A 29 5.27 -17.13 8.92
CA ASP A 29 4.61 -16.36 7.87
C ASP A 29 4.58 -14.85 8.18
N PHE A 30 4.51 -14.05 7.12
CA PHE A 30 4.29 -12.61 7.13
C PHE A 30 3.22 -12.19 8.16
N SER A 31 3.48 -11.16 8.98
CA SER A 31 2.52 -10.66 9.97
C SER A 31 1.86 -9.34 9.56
N TYR A 32 0.64 -9.08 10.03
CA TYR A 32 -0.09 -7.84 9.76
C TYR A 32 0.67 -6.59 10.25
N HIS A 33 1.39 -6.70 11.37
CA HIS A 33 2.26 -5.63 11.86
C HIS A 33 3.45 -5.37 10.92
N GLN A 34 4.02 -6.39 10.27
CA GLN A 34 5.07 -6.19 9.27
C GLN A 34 4.54 -5.45 8.04
N ALA A 35 3.33 -5.78 7.60
CA ALA A 35 2.64 -5.08 6.53
C ALA A 35 2.44 -3.60 6.86
N ALA A 36 1.87 -3.34 8.05
CA ALA A 36 1.58 -2.00 8.52
C ALA A 36 2.86 -1.18 8.75
N ALA A 37 3.94 -1.82 9.25
CA ALA A 37 5.23 -1.16 9.41
C ALA A 37 5.85 -0.73 8.09
N ILE A 38 5.76 -1.56 7.04
CA ILE A 38 6.23 -1.18 5.70
C ILE A 38 5.41 -0.03 5.13
N HIS A 39 4.08 -0.12 5.20
CA HIS A 39 3.19 0.96 4.74
C HIS A 39 3.51 2.27 5.46
N HIS A 40 3.54 2.26 6.80
CA HIS A 40 3.85 3.41 7.61
C HIS A 40 5.23 3.98 7.32
N HIS A 41 6.25 3.13 7.14
CA HIS A 41 7.60 3.58 6.79
C HIS A 41 7.61 4.38 5.48
N VAL A 42 6.93 3.90 4.44
CA VAL A 42 6.84 4.62 3.17
C VAL A 42 6.08 5.93 3.34
N ASN A 43 4.95 5.91 4.06
CA ASN A 43 4.15 7.11 4.33
C ASN A 43 4.98 8.23 4.99
N GLU A 44 5.84 7.88 5.95
CA GLU A 44 6.67 8.84 6.68
C GLU A 44 7.94 9.28 5.97
N THR A 45 8.41 8.52 4.98
CA THR A 45 9.74 8.75 4.38
C THR A 45 9.70 9.16 2.90
N ILE A 46 8.60 8.91 2.19
CA ILE A 46 8.48 9.18 0.76
C ILE A 46 7.51 10.34 0.53
N ASN A 47 8.02 11.41 -0.09
CA ASN A 47 7.23 12.60 -0.39
C ASN A 47 6.54 12.47 -1.74
N TYR A 48 5.29 12.94 -1.84
CA TYR A 48 4.62 13.03 -3.13
C TYR A 48 5.24 14.12 -4.00
N VAL A 49 5.78 13.74 -5.16
CA VAL A 49 6.28 14.68 -6.16
C VAL A 49 5.73 14.28 -7.53
N PRO A 50 4.84 15.08 -8.14
CA PRO A 50 4.22 14.74 -9.42
C PRO A 50 5.25 14.72 -10.54
N ASP A 51 5.04 13.82 -11.49
CA ASP A 51 5.80 13.80 -12.72
C ASP A 51 5.71 15.12 -13.54
N PRO A 52 6.74 15.45 -14.34
CA PRO A 52 6.66 16.55 -15.28
C PRO A 52 5.50 16.35 -16.26
N ARG A 53 4.67 17.39 -16.42
CA ARG A 53 3.53 17.40 -17.36
C ARG A 53 3.97 16.83 -18.72
N SER A 54 3.23 15.83 -19.22
CA SER A 54 3.44 15.06 -20.48
C SER A 54 4.32 13.80 -20.42
N ARG A 55 4.77 13.37 -19.23
CA ARG A 55 5.42 12.06 -19.04
C ARG A 55 4.81 11.36 -17.84
N ASN A 56 4.71 10.05 -17.95
CA ASN A 56 4.45 9.14 -16.85
C ASN A 56 5.70 8.26 -16.73
N TYR A 57 6.37 8.31 -15.60
CA TYR A 57 7.61 7.61 -15.31
C TYR A 57 7.48 6.86 -14.00
N ILE A 58 7.17 5.57 -14.13
CA ILE A 58 7.17 4.65 -13.00
C ILE A 58 8.64 4.33 -12.67
N ALA A 59 9.17 4.99 -11.64
CA ALA A 59 10.51 4.74 -11.15
C ALA A 59 10.63 3.29 -10.63
N PRO A 60 11.78 2.62 -10.86
CA PRO A 60 12.12 1.41 -10.12
C PRO A 60 12.05 1.67 -8.60
N PRO A 61 11.62 0.70 -7.78
CA PRO A 61 11.41 0.91 -6.34
C PRO A 61 12.67 1.41 -5.62
N GLU A 62 13.85 0.94 -6.03
CA GLU A 62 15.14 1.41 -5.51
C GLU A 62 15.40 2.91 -5.75
N GLU A 63 14.89 3.48 -6.84
CA GLU A 63 15.07 4.89 -7.17
C GLU A 63 14.16 5.73 -6.27
N THR A 64 12.90 5.34 -6.09
CA THR A 64 11.98 6.00 -5.15
C THR A 64 12.52 5.98 -3.71
N LEU A 65 13.13 4.85 -3.29
CA LEU A 65 13.81 4.75 -1.99
C LEU A 65 15.01 5.69 -1.88
N GLU A 66 15.84 5.78 -2.92
CA GLU A 66 17.04 6.61 -2.92
C GLU A 66 16.69 8.11 -2.92
N THR A 67 15.68 8.52 -3.67
CA THR A 67 15.27 9.92 -3.80
C THR A 67 14.39 10.39 -2.64
N GLY A 68 13.68 9.46 -1.97
CA GLY A 68 12.69 9.79 -0.95
C GLY A 68 11.45 10.49 -1.53
N ALA A 69 11.18 10.31 -2.83
CA ALA A 69 10.08 10.98 -3.50
C ALA A 69 9.59 10.24 -4.75
N GLY A 70 8.30 10.35 -5.02
CA GLY A 70 7.61 9.83 -6.20
C GLY A 70 6.12 10.12 -6.11
N ASP A 71 5.40 10.09 -7.22
CA ASP A 71 3.94 10.21 -7.23
C ASP A 71 3.27 8.83 -7.02
N CYS A 72 1.97 8.74 -7.32
CA CYS A 72 1.16 7.59 -6.95
C CYS A 72 1.72 6.26 -7.46
N ASP A 73 2.17 6.20 -8.71
CA ASP A 73 2.60 4.95 -9.30
C ASP A 73 3.99 4.50 -8.82
N CYS A 74 4.90 5.45 -8.60
CA CYS A 74 6.21 5.23 -7.97
C CYS A 74 6.07 4.71 -6.54
N GLN A 75 5.15 5.28 -5.75
CA GLN A 75 4.88 4.82 -4.39
C GLN A 75 4.20 3.45 -4.38
N ALA A 76 3.25 3.21 -5.28
CA ALA A 76 2.55 1.93 -5.38
C ALA A 76 3.51 0.78 -5.71
N VAL A 77 4.41 0.97 -6.68
CA VAL A 77 5.45 -0.01 -7.01
C VAL A 77 6.41 -0.21 -5.84
N LEU A 78 6.78 0.86 -5.13
CA LEU A 78 7.66 0.74 -3.97
C LEU A 78 7.03 -0.09 -2.84
N VAL A 79 5.81 0.23 -2.43
CA VAL A 79 5.11 -0.47 -1.34
C VAL A 79 4.92 -1.94 -1.71
N ALA A 80 4.44 -2.24 -2.93
CA ALA A 80 4.32 -3.61 -3.42
C ALA A 80 5.66 -4.37 -3.34
N SER A 81 6.73 -3.75 -3.84
CA SER A 81 8.07 -4.37 -3.86
C SER A 81 8.62 -4.63 -2.45
N LEU A 82 8.39 -3.72 -1.49
CA LEU A 82 8.82 -3.90 -0.11
C LEU A 82 8.05 -5.03 0.59
N LEU A 83 6.73 -5.07 0.40
CA LEU A 83 5.86 -6.10 0.96
C LEU A 83 6.20 -7.48 0.39
N GLU A 84 6.32 -7.61 -0.93
CA GLU A 84 6.70 -8.86 -1.59
C GLU A 84 8.11 -9.29 -1.21
N ALA A 85 9.02 -8.34 -0.99
CA ALA A 85 10.36 -8.65 -0.53
C ALA A 85 10.35 -9.41 0.80
N ILE A 86 9.34 -9.27 1.68
CA ILE A 86 9.19 -10.03 2.93
C ILE A 86 8.22 -11.21 2.84
N GLY A 87 7.73 -11.54 1.64
CA GLY A 87 6.88 -12.69 1.40
C GLY A 87 5.38 -12.42 1.43
N ALA A 88 4.95 -11.16 1.45
CA ALA A 88 3.56 -10.81 1.21
C ALA A 88 3.18 -11.07 -0.26
N THR A 89 1.88 -11.18 -0.52
CA THR A 89 1.33 -11.19 -1.88
C THR A 89 0.66 -9.85 -2.13
N THR A 90 0.99 -9.20 -3.25
CA THR A 90 0.40 -7.91 -3.63
C THR A 90 -0.17 -7.92 -5.04
N ARG A 91 -0.99 -6.93 -5.34
CA ARG A 91 -1.41 -6.58 -6.71
C ARG A 91 -1.48 -5.06 -6.84
N LEU A 92 -1.39 -4.53 -8.05
CA LEU A 92 -1.58 -3.10 -8.30
C LEU A 92 -2.98 -2.85 -8.87
N ALA A 93 -3.64 -1.81 -8.41
CA ALA A 93 -4.93 -1.34 -8.91
C ALA A 93 -4.74 0.06 -9.51
N THR A 94 -5.14 0.22 -10.77
CA THR A 94 -5.30 1.55 -11.39
C THR A 94 -6.77 1.92 -11.34
N VAL A 95 -7.09 2.99 -10.61
CA VAL A 95 -8.45 3.50 -10.45
C VAL A 95 -8.63 4.78 -11.23
N GLU A 96 -9.82 4.98 -11.78
CA GLU A 96 -10.17 6.19 -12.55
C GLU A 96 -11.43 6.82 -11.93
N ALA A 97 -11.41 8.14 -11.72
CA ALA A 97 -12.53 8.91 -11.21
C ALA A 97 -13.42 9.43 -12.37
N PRO A 98 -14.67 9.87 -12.12
CA PRO A 98 -15.58 10.36 -13.16
C PRO A 98 -15.05 11.52 -14.02
N ASP A 99 -14.11 12.31 -13.49
CA ASP A 99 -13.50 13.43 -14.20
C ASP A 99 -12.31 13.02 -15.10
N GLY A 100 -11.97 11.73 -15.13
CA GLY A 100 -10.86 11.14 -15.88
C GLY A 100 -9.52 11.18 -15.15
N SER A 101 -9.47 11.65 -13.90
CA SER A 101 -8.29 11.53 -13.05
C SER A 101 -7.99 10.06 -12.77
N ARG A 102 -6.70 9.71 -12.74
CA ARG A 102 -6.23 8.35 -12.48
C ARG A 102 -5.33 8.33 -11.27
N HIS A 103 -5.40 7.22 -10.53
CA HIS A 103 -4.54 6.94 -9.40
C HIS A 103 -4.13 5.48 -9.42
N MET A 104 -2.89 5.18 -9.09
CA MET A 104 -2.42 3.79 -8.94
C MET A 104 -2.06 3.56 -7.49
N LEU A 105 -2.55 2.44 -6.94
CA LEU A 105 -2.27 2.02 -5.58
C LEU A 105 -1.97 0.51 -5.52
N PRO A 106 -1.24 0.04 -4.51
CA PRO A 106 -1.08 -1.36 -4.24
C PRO A 106 -2.20 -1.87 -3.33
N GLU A 107 -2.51 -3.15 -3.45
CA GLU A 107 -3.31 -3.89 -2.49
C GLU A 107 -2.53 -5.09 -1.99
N VAL A 108 -2.73 -5.41 -0.72
CA VAL A 108 -2.05 -6.54 -0.05
C VAL A 108 -3.08 -7.58 0.36
N TYR A 109 -2.79 -8.84 0.05
CA TYR A 109 -3.59 -9.98 0.48
C TYR A 109 -3.28 -10.31 1.95
N LEU A 110 -4.30 -10.28 2.82
CA LEU A 110 -4.14 -10.50 4.26
C LEU A 110 -4.96 -11.68 4.82
N ALA A 111 -5.90 -12.23 4.04
CA ALA A 111 -6.75 -13.32 4.47
C ALA A 111 -7.49 -13.99 3.31
N ASP A 112 -8.02 -15.17 3.56
CA ASP A 112 -8.98 -15.84 2.69
C ASP A 112 -10.44 -15.53 3.10
N GLU A 113 -11.36 -15.68 2.16
CA GLU A 113 -12.80 -15.53 2.38
C GLU A 113 -13.26 -16.47 3.49
N GLY A 114 -13.95 -15.91 4.48
CA GLY A 114 -14.45 -16.63 5.65
C GLY A 114 -13.50 -16.64 6.84
N GLU A 115 -12.28 -16.12 6.70
CA GLU A 115 -11.43 -15.80 7.86
C GLU A 115 -11.97 -14.56 8.60
N ASP A 116 -11.65 -14.48 9.90
CA ASP A 116 -12.13 -13.41 10.77
C ASP A 116 -11.34 -12.12 10.55
N THR A 117 -11.83 -11.27 9.65
CA THR A 117 -11.22 -9.97 9.32
C THR A 117 -11.19 -9.01 10.52
N ALA A 118 -11.91 -9.29 11.61
CA ALA A 118 -11.81 -8.51 12.84
C ALA A 118 -10.44 -8.68 13.51
N ILE A 119 -9.77 -9.84 13.37
CA ILE A 119 -8.41 -10.03 13.88
C ILE A 119 -7.44 -9.10 13.15
N ILE A 120 -7.55 -9.03 11.83
CA ILE A 120 -6.72 -8.15 10.99
C ILE A 120 -6.96 -6.68 11.37
N ALA A 121 -8.23 -6.27 11.48
CA ALA A 121 -8.58 -4.91 11.87
C ALA A 121 -8.05 -4.53 13.25
N ASN A 122 -8.08 -5.45 14.23
CA ASN A 122 -7.52 -5.21 15.56
C ASN A 122 -5.99 -5.07 15.52
N ASP A 123 -5.28 -5.98 14.84
CA ASP A 123 -3.82 -5.93 14.74
C ASP A 123 -3.34 -4.67 14.00
N LEU A 124 -3.99 -4.31 12.88
CA LEU A 124 -3.69 -3.07 12.18
C LEU A 124 -4.01 -1.84 13.05
N GLY A 125 -5.15 -1.84 13.74
CA GLY A 125 -5.56 -0.77 14.66
C GLY A 125 -4.57 -0.56 15.81
N ASP A 126 -4.12 -1.65 16.44
CA ASP A 126 -3.13 -1.63 17.51
C ASP A 126 -1.79 -1.07 17.00
N PHE A 127 -1.35 -1.51 15.82
CA PHE A 127 -0.14 -0.98 15.20
C PHE A 127 -0.23 0.53 14.94
N TYR A 128 -1.20 0.99 14.14
CA TYR A 128 -1.29 2.41 13.75
C TYR A 128 -1.61 3.31 14.94
N GLY A 129 -2.43 2.83 15.89
CA GLY A 129 -2.67 3.51 17.15
C GLY A 129 -1.41 3.69 17.99
N SER A 130 -0.52 2.70 18.01
CA SER A 130 0.79 2.82 18.69
C SER A 130 1.73 3.84 18.04
N GLN A 131 1.56 4.09 16.73
CA GLN A 131 2.27 5.14 16.00
C GLN A 131 1.60 6.53 16.10
N GLY A 132 0.45 6.62 16.80
CA GLY A 132 -0.26 7.88 17.04
C GLY A 132 -1.30 8.25 15.98
N TYR A 133 -1.66 7.34 15.08
CA TYR A 133 -2.69 7.57 14.07
C TYR A 133 -4.08 7.30 14.65
N SER A 134 -5.07 8.07 14.18
CA SER A 134 -6.48 7.76 14.37
C SER A 134 -6.96 7.01 13.13
N THR A 135 -7.34 5.74 13.29
CA THR A 135 -7.84 4.92 12.17
C THR A 135 -9.37 4.96 12.10
N GLY A 136 -9.89 4.82 10.88
CA GLY A 136 -11.29 4.55 10.60
C GLY A 136 -11.52 3.05 10.36
N TRP A 137 -12.32 2.74 9.34
CA TRP A 137 -12.59 1.37 8.92
C TRP A 137 -11.40 0.85 8.11
N PHE A 138 -11.07 -0.44 8.29
CA PHE A 138 -10.07 -1.15 7.51
C PHE A 138 -10.76 -1.81 6.32
N ASN A 139 -10.89 -1.06 5.23
CA ASN A 139 -11.61 -1.51 4.05
C ASN A 139 -10.83 -2.58 3.29
N TYR A 140 -11.56 -3.53 2.71
CA TYR A 140 -11.04 -4.59 1.86
C TYR A 140 -12.05 -4.97 0.79
N GLU A 141 -11.57 -5.68 -0.22
CA GLU A 141 -12.40 -6.38 -1.20
C GLU A 141 -12.07 -7.88 -1.21
N THR A 142 -13.02 -8.70 -1.63
CA THR A 142 -12.83 -10.14 -1.80
C THR A 142 -12.99 -10.48 -3.28
N ASP A 143 -11.95 -11.05 -3.88
CA ASP A 143 -12.00 -11.41 -5.30
C ASP A 143 -12.71 -12.76 -5.54
N SER A 144 -12.90 -13.10 -6.82
CA SER A 144 -13.57 -14.35 -7.22
C SER A 144 -12.86 -15.64 -6.80
N SER A 145 -11.59 -15.57 -6.39
CA SER A 145 -10.83 -16.70 -5.86
C SER A 145 -10.95 -16.82 -4.33
N GLY A 146 -11.61 -15.87 -3.69
CA GLY A 146 -11.76 -15.79 -2.24
C GLY A 146 -10.59 -15.09 -1.56
N MET A 147 -9.71 -14.40 -2.28
CA MET A 147 -8.61 -13.66 -1.67
C MET A 147 -9.10 -12.30 -1.16
N VAL A 148 -8.75 -11.94 0.08
CA VAL A 148 -9.12 -10.68 0.73
C VAL A 148 -7.99 -9.67 0.61
N TRP A 149 -8.24 -8.60 -0.16
CA TRP A 149 -7.27 -7.58 -0.53
C TRP A 149 -7.55 -6.27 0.18
N TYR A 150 -6.54 -5.71 0.83
CA TYR A 150 -6.61 -4.43 1.51
C TYR A 150 -5.82 -3.38 0.72
N PRO A 151 -6.42 -2.21 0.39
CA PRO A 151 -5.70 -1.06 -0.13
C PRO A 151 -4.51 -0.68 0.77
N ALA A 152 -3.31 -0.64 0.22
CA ALA A 152 -2.07 -0.27 0.90
C ALA A 152 -1.52 1.05 0.33
N ASP A 153 -2.41 1.98 0.01
CA ASP A 153 -2.06 3.27 -0.59
C ASP A 153 -1.37 4.20 0.42
N THR A 154 -0.18 4.70 0.07
CA THR A 154 0.55 5.72 0.85
C THR A 154 0.48 7.11 0.23
N ALA A 155 0.03 7.22 -1.02
CA ALA A 155 -0.08 8.48 -1.72
C ALA A 155 -1.38 9.24 -1.34
N MET A 156 -2.45 8.51 -1.02
CA MET A 156 -3.71 9.11 -0.53
C MET A 156 -4.22 8.52 0.80
N GLY A 157 -3.71 7.35 1.22
CA GLY A 157 -4.10 6.68 2.47
C GLY A 157 -3.11 6.91 3.62
N SER A 158 -3.61 6.98 4.85
CA SER A 158 -2.78 7.11 6.06
C SER A 158 -2.49 5.78 6.75
N TYR A 159 -3.27 4.74 6.45
CA TYR A 159 -3.12 3.39 6.98
C TYR A 159 -3.66 2.37 5.96
N ILE A 160 -3.27 1.09 6.06
CA ILE A 160 -3.81 0.02 5.21
C ILE A 160 -5.33 -0.06 5.37
N GLY A 161 -6.08 -0.03 4.27
CA GLY A 161 -7.54 -0.02 4.23
C GLY A 161 -8.16 1.37 4.35
N ASP A 162 -7.37 2.44 4.40
CA ASP A 162 -7.86 3.82 4.38
C ASP A 162 -8.33 4.22 2.97
N LEU A 163 -9.64 4.47 2.84
CA LEU A 163 -10.26 4.94 1.60
C LEU A 163 -10.73 6.40 1.68
N SER A 164 -10.47 7.11 2.78
CA SER A 164 -11.07 8.43 3.03
C SER A 164 -10.77 9.44 1.91
N SER A 165 -9.49 9.69 1.61
CA SER A 165 -9.09 10.60 0.54
C SER A 165 -9.48 10.11 -0.86
N LEU A 166 -9.52 8.79 -1.06
CA LEU A 166 -9.91 8.16 -2.33
C LEU A 166 -11.40 8.37 -2.61
N SER A 167 -12.25 8.22 -1.59
CA SER A 167 -13.68 8.53 -1.63
C SER A 167 -13.92 10.03 -1.83
N ASP A 168 -13.24 10.90 -1.08
CA ASP A 168 -13.33 12.36 -1.26
C ASP A 168 -12.94 12.83 -2.67
N SER A 169 -12.10 12.06 -3.36
CA SER A 169 -11.66 12.32 -4.74
C SER A 169 -12.50 11.63 -5.82
N GLY A 170 -13.52 10.86 -5.43
CA GLY A 170 -14.45 10.21 -6.35
C GLY A 170 -13.95 8.91 -6.98
N TYR A 171 -12.91 8.27 -6.42
CA TYR A 171 -12.46 6.95 -6.86
C TYR A 171 -13.30 5.80 -6.29
N VAL A 172 -14.04 6.05 -5.21
CA VAL A 172 -14.82 5.06 -4.46
C VAL A 172 -16.30 5.44 -4.49
N ASP A 173 -17.15 4.46 -4.80
CA ASP A 173 -18.60 4.51 -4.61
C ASP A 173 -18.95 3.89 -3.25
N ASP A 174 -19.42 4.72 -2.31
CA ASP A 174 -19.86 4.28 -0.99
C ASP A 174 -21.36 3.99 -0.95
N TYR A 175 -21.74 2.84 -0.38
CA TYR A 175 -23.13 2.41 -0.26
C TYR A 175 -23.67 2.55 1.17
N THR A 176 -25.00 2.68 1.28
CA THR A 176 -25.67 2.93 2.57
C THR A 176 -25.56 1.78 3.57
N ASP A 177 -25.18 0.59 3.11
CA ASP A 177 -24.97 -0.58 3.95
C ASP A 177 -23.52 -0.70 4.46
N GLY A 178 -22.67 0.29 4.15
CA GLY A 178 -21.26 0.32 4.53
C GLY A 178 -20.35 -0.48 3.60
N SER A 179 -20.89 -1.08 2.53
CA SER A 179 -20.06 -1.61 1.44
C SER A 179 -19.56 -0.48 0.55
N TRP A 180 -18.56 -0.78 -0.27
CA TRP A 180 -17.95 0.15 -1.22
C TRP A 180 -17.52 -0.59 -2.48
N SER A 181 -17.30 0.15 -3.56
CA SER A 181 -16.63 -0.36 -4.77
C SER A 181 -15.79 0.73 -5.43
N TRP A 182 -14.74 0.37 -6.15
CA TRP A 182 -14.08 1.31 -7.06
C TRP A 182 -15.05 1.81 -8.14
N TYR A 183 -15.06 3.12 -8.42
CA TYR A 183 -15.84 3.68 -9.53
C TYR A 183 -15.43 3.04 -10.87
N SER A 184 -14.12 2.91 -11.07
CA SER A 184 -13.51 2.17 -12.17
C SER A 184 -12.16 1.66 -11.72
N VAL A 185 -11.84 0.40 -12.03
CA VAL A 185 -10.57 -0.24 -11.64
C VAL A 185 -10.06 -1.21 -12.70
N GLU A 186 -8.74 -1.22 -12.88
CA GLU A 186 -7.99 -2.23 -13.61
C GLU A 186 -6.93 -2.83 -12.66
N TYR A 187 -6.99 -4.15 -12.42
CA TYR A 187 -6.01 -4.85 -11.60
C TYR A 187 -4.87 -5.43 -12.46
N HIS A 188 -3.66 -5.31 -11.93
CA HIS A 188 -2.43 -5.82 -12.52
C HIS A 188 -1.84 -6.89 -11.58
N HIS A 189 -1.79 -8.12 -12.09
CA HIS A 189 -1.18 -9.27 -11.41
C HIS A 189 0.20 -9.53 -12.03
N TYR A 190 1.22 -9.73 -11.20
CA TYR A 190 2.59 -10.01 -11.62
C TYR A 190 2.97 -11.48 -11.43
#